data_AF-A0A453AXU8-F1
#
_entry.id   AF-A0A453AXU8-F1
#
_cell.length_a   1.000
_cell.length_b   1.000
_cell.length_c   1.000
_cell.angle_alpha   90.00
_cell.angle_beta   90.00
_cell.angle_gamma   90.00
#
_symmetry.space_group_name_H-M   'P 1'
#
loop_
_entity.id
_entity.type
_entity.pdbx_description
1 polymer ?
#
loop_
_entity_poly.entity_id
_entity_poly.type
_entity_poly.pdbx_seq_one_letter_code
_entity_poly.pdbx_strand_id
1 'polypeptide(L)'
;MGTLGRAIYTVGKWIRGTGQAMDRLGSTIQGGLRTEEQVSRHRTVMSIFDKEPRINKDVFVAPSASVIGDVEIGHGSSIWYGSVLRGKHFT
;
A
#
# COMPACT_ATOMS: atom_id res chain seq x y z
N MET A 1 10.53 34.84 3.24
CA MET A 1 9.76 33.76 3.91
C MET A 1 10.16 33.75 5.39
N GLY A 2 9.27 34.26 6.24
CA GLY A 2 9.61 34.81 7.56
C GLY A 2 10.08 33.78 8.60
N THR A 3 11.02 34.22 9.43
CA THR A 3 11.58 33.52 10.62
C THR A 3 10.50 32.96 11.55
N LEU A 4 9.33 33.62 11.64
CA LEU A 4 8.17 33.18 12.40
C LEU A 4 7.61 31.83 11.93
N GLY A 5 7.54 31.58 10.62
CA GLY A 5 7.07 30.29 10.09
C GLY A 5 8.02 29.13 10.43
N ARG A 6 9.32 29.41 10.47
CA ARG A 6 10.35 28.42 10.87
C ARG A 6 10.28 28.11 12.37
N ALA A 7 10.00 29.12 13.20
CA ALA A 7 9.80 28.93 14.63
C ALA A 7 8.57 28.05 14.91
N ILE A 8 7.43 28.34 14.28
CA ILE A 8 6.20 27.56 14.43
C ILE A 8 6.38 26.12 13.95
N TYR A 9 7.03 25.92 12.79
CA TYR A 9 7.34 24.57 12.29
C TYR A 9 8.25 23.78 13.24
N THR A 10 9.24 24.44 13.84
CA THR A 10 10.19 23.80 14.77
C THR A 10 9.47 23.35 16.04
N VAL A 11 8.63 24.22 16.61
CA VAL A 11 7.79 23.88 17.77
C VAL A 11 6.83 22.74 17.43
N GLY A 12 6.17 22.79 16.26
CA GLY A 12 5.30 21.71 15.79
C GLY A 12 6.03 20.37 15.61
N LYS A 13 7.28 20.39 15.12
CA LYS A 13 8.12 19.20 14.98
C LYS A 13 8.49 18.59 16.32
N TRP A 14 8.77 19.42 17.33
CA TRP A 14 9.03 18.97 18.70
C TRP A 14 7.79 18.34 19.33
N ILE A 15 6.63 19.00 19.22
CA ILE A 15 5.36 18.47 19.73
C ILE A 15 5.03 17.11 19.09
N ARG A 16 5.16 17.00 17.76
CA ARG A 16 4.93 15.72 17.05
C ARG A 16 5.92 14.65 17.48
N GLY A 17 7.19 15.00 17.67
CA GLY A 17 8.23 14.07 18.14
C GLY A 17 7.94 13.52 19.53
N THR A 18 7.57 14.39 20.47
CA THR A 18 7.16 13.97 21.82
C THR A 18 5.91 13.10 21.79
N GLY A 19 4.91 13.46 20.99
CA GLY A 19 3.69 12.65 20.81
C GLY A 19 3.98 11.24 20.29
N GLN A 20 4.88 11.10 19.30
CA GLN A 20 5.30 9.79 18.80
C GLN A 20 6.10 8.98 19.85
N ALA A 21 6.89 9.65 20.69
CA ALA A 21 7.60 8.98 21.78
C ALA A 21 6.62 8.44 22.84
N MET A 22 5.60 9.24 23.19
CA MET A 22 4.54 8.82 24.12
C MET A 22 3.72 7.65 23.58
N ASP A 23 3.33 7.71 22.29
CA ASP A 23 2.61 6.61 21.61
C ASP A 23 3.41 5.30 21.64
N ARG A 24 4.71 5.36 21.33
CA ARG A 24 5.61 4.20 21.41
C ARG A 24 5.75 3.64 22.83
N LEU A 25 5.86 4.51 23.84
CA LEU A 25 5.92 4.09 25.24
C LEU A 25 4.61 3.41 25.67
N GLY A 26 3.46 4.02 25.37
CA GLY A 26 2.15 3.42 25.65
C GLY A 26 1.96 2.08 24.94
N SER A 27 2.40 1.99 23.70
CA SER A 27 2.37 0.77 22.90
C SER A 27 3.30 -0.32 23.45
N THR A 28 4.45 0.05 24.00
CA THR A 28 5.37 -0.87 24.67
C THR A 28 4.78 -1.40 25.98
N ILE A 29 4.08 -0.55 26.73
CA ILE A 29 3.40 -0.92 27.99
C ILE A 29 2.24 -1.91 27.74
N GLN A 30 1.55 -1.79 26.59
CA GLN A 30 0.49 -2.73 26.19
C GLN A 30 1.01 -4.13 25.82
N GLY A 31 2.32 -4.32 25.62
CA GLY A 31 2.93 -5.61 25.34
C GLY A 31 2.41 -6.26 24.05
N GLY A 32 2.13 -7.57 24.10
CA GLY A 32 1.72 -8.38 22.94
C GLY A 32 0.29 -8.17 22.44
N LEU A 33 -0.52 -7.34 23.11
CA LEU A 33 -1.88 -6.99 22.69
C LEU A 33 -1.92 -5.80 21.70
N ARG A 34 -0.74 -5.32 21.29
CA ARG A 34 -0.60 -4.24 20.31
C ARG A 34 -1.09 -4.69 18.94
N THR A 35 -2.20 -4.12 18.50
CA THR A 35 -2.61 -4.17 17.08
C THR A 35 -1.93 -3.02 16.34
N GLU A 36 -0.81 -3.31 15.67
CA GLU A 36 -0.31 -2.40 14.64
C GLU A 36 -1.22 -2.49 13.43
N GLU A 37 -1.83 -1.37 13.04
CA GLU A 37 -2.53 -1.28 11.76
C GLU A 37 -1.49 -1.40 10.64
N GLN A 38 -1.41 -2.57 10.04
CA GLN A 38 -0.57 -2.78 8.87
C GLN A 38 -1.25 -2.07 7.70
N VAL A 39 -0.55 -1.08 7.13
CA VAL A 39 -0.96 -0.48 5.86
C VAL A 39 -1.14 -1.59 4.84
N SER A 40 -2.18 -1.49 4.01
CA SER A 40 -2.55 -2.48 2.99
C SER A 40 -1.32 -2.98 2.22
N ARG A 41 -0.94 -4.24 2.46
CA ARG A 41 0.13 -4.94 1.73
C ARG A 41 -0.34 -5.47 0.37
N HIS A 42 -1.58 -5.17 -0.01
CA HIS A 42 -2.19 -5.63 -1.24
C HIS A 42 -1.44 -5.07 -2.46
N ARG A 43 -1.22 -5.93 -3.45
CA ARG A 43 -0.62 -5.56 -4.73
C ARG A 43 -1.59 -5.90 -5.85
N THR A 44 -2.05 -4.88 -6.56
CA THR A 44 -3.04 -5.02 -7.64
C THR A 44 -2.52 -5.81 -8.82
N VAL A 45 -1.24 -5.63 -9.18
CA VAL A 45 -0.58 -6.34 -10.28
C VAL A 45 0.74 -6.92 -9.77
N MET A 46 0.90 -8.24 -9.87
CA MET A 46 2.05 -8.94 -9.32
C MET A 46 2.62 -9.96 -10.32
N SER A 47 3.92 -9.87 -10.56
CA SER A 47 4.65 -10.89 -11.30
C SER A 47 4.95 -12.11 -10.42
N ILE A 48 4.98 -13.29 -11.03
CA ILE A 48 5.40 -14.54 -10.40
C ILE A 48 6.50 -15.15 -11.27
N PHE A 49 7.69 -15.38 -10.70
CA PHE A 49 8.89 -15.79 -11.44
C PHE A 49 9.14 -14.84 -12.62
N ASP A 50 9.33 -15.40 -13.83
CA ASP A 50 9.56 -14.64 -15.06
C ASP A 50 8.26 -14.29 -15.82
N LYS A 51 7.10 -14.45 -15.16
CA LYS A 51 5.79 -14.18 -15.76
C LYS A 51 5.19 -12.90 -15.22
N GLU A 52 5.05 -11.93 -16.10
CA GLU A 52 4.44 -10.63 -15.82
C GLU A 52 3.07 -10.52 -16.51
N PRO A 53 2.03 -10.00 -15.82
CA PRO A 53 0.76 -9.72 -16.44
C PRO A 53 0.88 -8.68 -17.56
N ARG A 54 0.36 -8.98 -18.75
CA ARG A 54 0.25 -8.05 -19.88
C ARG A 54 -1.10 -7.34 -19.81
N ILE A 55 -1.08 -6.06 -19.46
CA ILE A 55 -2.28 -5.24 -19.29
C ILE A 55 -2.25 -4.07 -20.28
N ASN A 56 -3.32 -3.91 -21.04
CA ASN A 56 -3.45 -2.78 -21.95
C ASN A 56 -3.80 -1.48 -21.22
N LYS A 57 -3.46 -0.33 -21.81
CA LYS A 57 -3.60 1.00 -21.17
C LYS A 57 -5.06 1.45 -20.99
N ASP A 58 -5.97 0.93 -21.80
CA ASP A 58 -7.40 1.24 -21.78
C ASP A 58 -8.20 0.35 -20.80
N VAL A 59 -7.54 -0.62 -20.16
CA VAL A 59 -8.17 -1.55 -19.23
C VAL A 59 -8.36 -0.90 -17.87
N PHE A 60 -9.58 -0.99 -17.34
CA PHE A 60 -9.85 -0.61 -15.96
C PHE A 60 -9.48 -1.75 -15.01
N VAL A 61 -8.57 -1.51 -14.06
CA VAL A 61 -8.23 -2.45 -12.99
C VAL A 61 -8.54 -1.81 -11.64
N ALA A 62 -9.51 -2.38 -10.92
CA ALA A 62 -9.88 -1.88 -9.60
C ALA A 62 -8.72 -2.01 -8.59
N PRO A 63 -8.52 -1.04 -7.67
CA PRO A 63 -7.43 -1.08 -6.69
C PRO A 63 -7.44 -2.31 -5.76
N SER A 64 -8.61 -2.91 -5.52
CA SER A 64 -8.78 -4.12 -4.69
C SER A 64 -8.73 -5.43 -5.47
N ALA A 65 -8.58 -5.37 -6.79
CA ALA A 65 -8.41 -6.57 -7.60
C ALA A 65 -6.96 -7.06 -7.56
N SER A 66 -6.74 -8.37 -7.71
CA SER A 66 -5.39 -8.96 -7.76
C SER A 66 -5.17 -9.66 -9.09
N VAL A 67 -4.22 -9.19 -9.89
CA VAL A 67 -3.80 -9.76 -11.18
C VAL A 67 -2.39 -10.32 -11.04
N ILE A 68 -2.24 -11.63 -11.21
CA ILE A 68 -1.03 -12.35 -10.79
C ILE A 68 -0.58 -13.34 -11.87
N GLY A 69 0.70 -13.26 -12.24
CA GLY A 69 1.37 -14.25 -13.11
C GLY A 69 1.10 -14.07 -14.61
N ASP A 70 1.03 -15.18 -15.35
CA ASP A 70 0.84 -15.17 -16.81
C ASP A 70 -0.63 -14.89 -17.16
N VAL A 71 -0.99 -13.61 -17.19
CA VAL A 71 -2.34 -13.12 -17.50
C VAL A 71 -2.23 -12.06 -18.59
N GLU A 72 -3.04 -12.19 -19.65
CA GLU A 72 -3.15 -11.20 -20.71
C GLU A 72 -4.55 -10.59 -20.72
N ILE A 73 -4.62 -9.26 -20.65
CA ILE A 73 -5.87 -8.51 -20.64
C ILE A 73 -5.95 -7.64 -21.88
N GLY A 74 -6.90 -7.97 -22.76
CA GLY A 74 -7.14 -7.27 -24.02
C GLY A 74 -7.88 -5.94 -23.85
N HIS A 75 -7.88 -5.15 -24.91
CA HIS A 75 -8.58 -3.88 -25.02
C HIS A 75 -10.07 -3.98 -24.64
N GLY A 76 -10.61 -2.92 -24.02
CA GLY A 76 -12.02 -2.84 -23.60
C GLY A 76 -12.41 -3.73 -22.40
N SER A 77 -11.45 -4.41 -21.77
CA SER A 77 -11.70 -5.25 -20.60
C SER A 77 -11.77 -4.42 -19.31
N SER A 78 -12.52 -4.91 -18.32
CA SER A 78 -12.59 -4.30 -17.00
C SER A 78 -12.52 -5.36 -15.89
N ILE A 79 -11.68 -5.11 -14.90
CA ILE A 79 -11.52 -5.95 -13.71
C ILE A 79 -12.08 -5.18 -12.53
N TRP A 80 -13.17 -5.71 -11.98
CA TRP A 80 -13.94 -5.07 -10.94
C TRP A 80 -13.43 -5.43 -9.54
N TYR A 81 -13.87 -4.65 -8.55
CA TYR A 81 -13.45 -4.76 -7.15
C TYR A 81 -13.51 -6.20 -6.62
N GLY A 82 -12.47 -6.62 -5.90
CA GLY A 82 -12.38 -7.96 -5.29
C GLY A 82 -12.12 -9.11 -6.27
N SER A 83 -11.97 -8.83 -7.57
CA SER A 83 -11.64 -9.87 -8.56
C SER A 83 -10.21 -10.38 -8.39
N VAL A 84 -10.00 -11.69 -8.55
CA VAL A 84 -8.68 -12.32 -8.50
C VAL A 84 -8.42 -13.07 -9.80
N LEU A 85 -7.49 -12.57 -10.61
CA LEU A 85 -6.97 -13.25 -11.79
C LEU A 85 -5.60 -13.81 -11.46
N ARG A 86 -5.49 -15.13 -11.40
CA ARG A 86 -4.24 -15.83 -11.10
C ARG A 86 -3.90 -16.81 -12.22
N GLY A 87 -3.02 -16.39 -13.11
CA GLY A 87 -2.42 -17.25 -14.13
C GLY A 87 -1.26 -18.04 -13.53
N LYS A 88 -1.37 -19.37 -13.52
CA LYS A 88 -0.33 -20.26 -12.99
C LYS A 88 0.04 -21.27 -14.07
N HIS A 89 1.10 -20.99 -14.82
CA HIS A 89 1.66 -21.95 -15.76
C HIS A 89 2.88 -22.61 -15.11
N PHE A 90 2.78 -23.89 -14.77
CA PHE A 90 3.92 -24.74 -14.41
C PHE A 90 4.25 -25.58 -15.65
N THR A 91 5.14 -25.08 -16.49
CA THR A 91 5.74 -25.86 -17.58
C THR A 91 7.12 -25.31 -17.81
#